data_AF-A0A354FHP0-F1
#
_entry.id   AF-A0A354FHP0-F1
#
_cell.length_a   1.000
_cell.length_b   1.000
_cell.length_c   1.000
_cell.angle_alpha   90.00
_cell.angle_beta   90.00
_cell.angle_gamma   90.00
#
_symmetry.space_group_name_H-M   'P 1'
#
loop_
_entity.id
_entity.type
_entity.pdbx_description
1 polymer ?
#
loop_
_entity_poly.entity_id
_entity_poly.type
_entity_poly.pdbx_seq_one_letter_code
_entity_poly.pdbx_strand_id
1 'polypeptide(L)' 'MSQATLEVRNLQTHFFTRAGVAKAVEGVGFTVAPGQIL' A
#
# COMPACT_ATOMS: atom_id res chain seq x y z
N MET A 1 -6.56 -10.07 21.39
CA MET A 1 -6.99 -9.18 20.29
C MET A 1 -6.68 -9.89 18.99
N SER A 2 -7.55 -9.84 17.98
CA SER A 2 -7.23 -10.49 16.70
C SER A 2 -6.13 -9.73 15.97
N GLN A 3 -5.19 -10.47 15.38
CA GLN A 3 -4.18 -9.90 14.50
C GLN A 3 -4.87 -9.39 13.22
N ALA A 4 -4.35 -8.30 12.67
CA ALA A 4 -4.85 -7.75 11.40
C ALA A 4 -4.78 -8.78 10.27
N THR A 5 -5.76 -8.76 9.37
CA THR A 5 -5.76 -9.61 8.17
C THR A 5 -4.72 -9.12 7.17
N LEU A 6 -4.60 -7.81 7.01
CA LEU A 6 -3.58 -7.20 6.17
C LEU A 6 -2.93 -6.04 6.92
N GLU A 7 -1.61 -5.98 6.89
CA GLU A 7 -0.82 -4.85 7.35
C GLU A 7 0.13 -4.42 6.23
N VAL A 8 -0.06 -3.21 5.73
CA VAL A 8 0.80 -2.58 4.73
C VAL A 8 1.64 -1.53 5.42
N ARG A 9 2.96 -1.61 5.27
CA ARG A 9 3.93 -0.68 5.86
C ARG A 9 4.80 -0.08 4.77
N ASN A 10 4.78 1.25 4.65
CA ASN A 10 5.63 2.04 3.74
C ASN A 10 5.70 1.45 2.31
N LEU A 11 4.55 1.08 1.72
CA LEU A 11 4.48 0.55 0.38
C LEU A 11 4.91 1.61 -0.63
N GLN A 12 5.84 1.22 -1.51
CA GLN A 12 6.37 2.07 -2.56
C GLN A 12 6.43 1.26 -3.85
N THR A 13 5.86 1.79 -4.93
CA THR A 13 5.88 1.17 -6.25
C THR A 13 5.99 2.25 -7.31
N HIS A 14 7.01 2.15 -8.14
CA HIS A 14 7.31 3.09 -9.21
C HIS A 14 7.40 2.37 -10.56
N PHE A 15 6.98 3.04 -11.62
CA PHE A 15 7.08 2.54 -12.99
C PHE A 15 7.91 3.50 -13.84
N PHE A 16 8.82 2.93 -14.64
CA PHE A 16 9.61 3.69 -15.60
C PHE A 16 8.80 3.92 -16.87
N THR A 17 8.68 5.18 -17.29
CA THR A 17 7.96 5.59 -18.50
C THR A 17 8.84 6.48 -19.37
N ARG A 18 8.42 6.72 -20.61
CA ARG A 18 9.12 7.66 -21.51
C ARG A 18 9.15 9.10 -20.98
N ALA A 19 8.20 9.48 -20.13
CA ALA A 19 8.10 10.81 -19.53
C ALA A 19 8.80 10.91 -18.17
N GLY A 20 9.52 9.87 -17.74
CA GLY A 20 10.16 9.77 -16.42
C GLY A 20 9.52 8.70 -15.54
N VAL A 21 9.68 8.84 -14.22
CA VAL A 21 9.20 7.86 -13.24
C VAL A 21 7.76 8.20 -12.81
N ALA A 22 6.84 7.28 -13.04
CA ALA A 22 5.48 7.34 -12.50
C ALA A 22 5.46 6.71 -11.10
N LYS A 23 5.20 7.53 -10.08
CA LYS A 23 5.06 7.07 -8.69
C LYS A 23 3.64 6.58 -8.44
N ALA A 24 3.40 5.27 -8.60
CA ALA A 24 2.07 4.69 -8.45
C ALA A 24 1.65 4.55 -6.98
N VAL A 25 2.61 4.25 -6.10
CA VAL A 25 2.42 4.23 -4.65
C VAL A 25 3.64 4.86 -3.99
N GLU A 26 3.42 5.81 -3.08
CA GLU A 26 4.49 6.51 -2.36
C GLU A 26 4.21 6.48 -0.84
N GLY A 27 4.92 5.63 -0.11
CA GLY A 27 4.94 5.63 1.35
C GLY A 27 3.61 5.26 2.02
N VAL A 28 2.77 4.45 1.37
CA VAL A 28 1.43 4.11 1.88
C VAL A 28 1.51 3.10 3.01
N GLY A 29 0.77 3.34 4.09
CA GLY A 29 0.62 2.40 5.20
C GLY A 29 -0.81 2.34 5.71
N PHE A 30 -1.33 1.14 5.94
CA PHE A 30 -2.67 0.91 6.49
C PHE A 30 -2.82 -0.52 7.00
N THR A 31 -3.90 -0.74 7.75
CA THR A 31 -4.27 -2.03 8.32
C THR A 31 -5.71 -2.35 7.96
N VAL A 32 -6.00 -3.61 7.64
CA VAL A 32 -7.36 -4.12 7.43
C VAL A 32 -7.66 -5.15 8.50
N ALA A 33 -8.70 -4.91 9.29
CA ALA A 33 -9.20 -5.85 10.29
C ALA A 33 -9.99 -7.00 9.63
N PRO A 34 -10.14 -8.16 10.30
CA PRO A 34 -10.97 -9.24 9.80
C PRO A 34 -12.40 -8.78 9.52
N GLY A 35 -12.87 -8.97 8.28
CA GLY A 35 -14.23 -8.60 7.85
C GLY A 35 -14.45 -7.12 7.52
N GLN A 36 -13.40 -6.28 7.57
CA GLN A 36 -13.49 -4.85 7.27
C GLN A 36 -13.48 -4.58 5.75
N ILE A 37 -14.31 -3.63 5.30
CA ILE A 37 -14.28 -3.02 3.96
C ILE A 37 -13.83 -1.56 4.13
N LEU A 38 -12.84 -1.13 3.34
CA LEU A 38 -12.26 0.22 3.34
C LEU A 38 -12.85 1.10 2.23
#